data_AF-A0A2V9TYD6-F1
#
_entry.id   AF-A0A2V9TYD6-F1
#
_cell.length_a   1.000
_cell.length_b   1.000
_cell.length_c   1.000
_cell.angle_alpha   90.00
_cell.angle_beta   90.00
_cell.angle_gamma   90.00
#
_symmetry.space_group_name_H-M   'P 1'
#
loop_
_entity.id
_entity.type
_entity.pdbx_description
1 polymer ?
#
loop_
_entity_poly.entity_id
_entity_poly.type
_entity_poly.pdbx_seq_one_letter_code
_entity_poly.pdbx_strand_id
1 'polypeptide(L)'
;MPPSATAGQGFLLTINGSGFTSGSVVYWNTVVHNSASIMTNQITVQISASDIATAGMIPVYVHSSGGIYGNGVNSNTVTFTVN
;
A
#
# COMPACT_ATOMS: atom_id res chain seq x y z
N MET A 1 -8.31 8.03 12.63
CA MET A 1 -8.90 8.64 11.42
C MET A 1 -8.58 7.74 10.25
N PRO A 2 -9.52 7.51 9.32
CA PRO A 2 -9.19 6.84 8.07
C PRO A 2 -8.09 7.64 7.34
N PRO A 3 -7.13 6.97 6.70
CA PRO A 3 -6.10 7.67 5.96
C PRO A 3 -6.76 8.36 4.76
N SER A 4 -6.48 9.66 4.61
CA SER A 4 -7.06 10.48 3.54
C SER A 4 -6.04 11.44 2.95
N ALA A 5 -6.18 11.73 1.66
CA ALA A 5 -5.36 12.69 0.93
C ALA A 5 -6.22 13.47 -0.08
N THR A 6 -5.74 14.64 -0.47
CA THR A 6 -6.35 15.45 -1.53
C THR A 6 -6.00 14.86 -2.89
N ALA A 7 -6.98 14.73 -3.77
CA ALA A 7 -6.79 14.27 -5.14
C ALA A 7 -5.73 15.11 -5.88
N GLY A 8 -4.92 14.45 -6.71
CA GLY A 8 -3.92 15.10 -7.55
C GLY A 8 -2.64 15.56 -6.86
N GLN A 9 -2.43 15.25 -5.58
CA GLN A 9 -1.19 15.55 -4.85
C GLN A 9 -0.51 14.26 -4.38
N GLY A 10 0.51 13.83 -5.12
CA GLY A 10 1.29 12.63 -4.78
C GLY A 10 1.90 12.71 -3.38
N PHE A 11 2.02 11.57 -2.72
CA PHE A 11 2.51 11.46 -1.34
C PHE A 11 3.20 10.12 -1.11
N LEU A 12 3.97 10.04 -0.02
CA LEU A 12 4.53 8.79 0.47
C LEU A 12 3.54 8.15 1.44
N LEU A 13 3.03 6.98 1.09
CA LEU A 13 2.20 6.18 1.97
C LEU A 13 3.10 5.24 2.79
N THR A 14 3.02 5.37 4.10
CA THR A 14 3.69 4.49 5.04
C THR A 14 2.68 3.49 5.60
N ILE A 15 2.87 2.22 5.27
CA ILE A 15 2.07 1.09 5.75
C ILE A 15 2.81 0.46 6.92
N ASN A 16 2.25 0.56 8.12
CA ASN A 16 2.79 -0.08 9.31
C ASN A 16 2.12 -1.46 9.49
N GLY A 17 2.92 -2.47 9.77
CA GLY A 17 2.45 -3.85 9.92
C GLY A 17 3.53 -4.75 10.54
N SER A 18 3.45 -6.04 10.28
CA SER A 18 4.46 -7.01 10.73
C SER A 18 4.53 -8.19 9.77
N GLY A 19 5.71 -8.80 9.64
CA GLY A 19 5.93 -9.96 8.76
C GLY A 19 6.12 -9.61 7.28
N PHE A 20 6.44 -8.35 6.98
CA PHE A 20 6.81 -7.94 5.62
C PHE A 20 8.20 -8.47 5.26
N THR A 21 8.41 -8.76 3.98
CA THR A 21 9.65 -9.31 3.43
C THR A 21 10.00 -8.60 2.13
N SER A 22 11.21 -8.79 1.61
CA SER A 22 11.64 -8.15 0.35
C SER A 22 10.75 -8.46 -0.87
N GLY A 23 9.88 -9.48 -0.80
CA GLY A 23 8.89 -9.80 -1.84
C GLY A 23 7.50 -9.20 -1.59
N SER A 24 7.39 -8.26 -0.65
CA SER A 24 6.13 -7.58 -0.35
C SER A 24 5.82 -6.46 -1.36
N VAL A 25 4.67 -6.57 -2.01
CA VAL A 25 4.15 -5.60 -2.96
C VAL A 25 2.89 -4.94 -2.41
N VAL A 26 2.71 -3.64 -2.67
CA VAL A 26 1.52 -2.91 -2.23
C VAL A 26 0.54 -2.85 -3.38
N TYR A 27 -0.73 -3.18 -3.11
CA TYR A 27 -1.83 -3.01 -4.03
C TYR A 27 -2.59 -1.74 -3.66
N TRP A 28 -2.75 -0.86 -4.64
CA TRP A 28 -3.53 0.37 -4.57
C TRP A 28 -4.61 0.32 -5.64
N ASN A 29 -5.89 0.29 -5.24
CA ASN A 29 -7.00 0.22 -6.18
C ASN A 29 -6.90 -0.94 -7.19
N THR A 30 -6.40 -2.11 -6.76
CA THR A 30 -6.06 -3.29 -7.59
C THR A 30 -4.82 -3.18 -8.47
N VAL A 31 -4.19 -2.00 -8.55
CA VAL A 31 -2.91 -1.79 -9.25
C VAL A 31 -1.75 -2.06 -8.29
N VAL A 32 -0.72 -2.77 -8.77
CA VAL A 32 0.46 -3.05 -7.97
C VAL A 32 1.42 -1.86 -8.02
N HIS A 33 1.78 -1.34 -6.85
CA HIS A 33 2.79 -0.31 -6.70
C HIS A 33 4.05 -0.90 -6.07
N ASN A 34 5.19 -0.58 -6.68
CA ASN A 34 6.49 -0.95 -6.16
C ASN A 34 6.75 -0.20 -4.86
N SER A 35 6.99 -0.95 -3.78
CA SER A 35 7.42 -0.43 -2.50
C SER A 35 8.81 0.21 -2.63
N ALA A 36 8.92 1.47 -2.24
CA ALA A 36 10.18 2.22 -2.27
C ALA A 36 11.14 1.70 -1.19
N SER A 37 10.61 1.33 -0.03
CA SER A 37 11.35 0.73 1.07
C SER A 37 10.51 -0.33 1.76
N ILE A 38 11.07 -1.53 1.97
CA ILE A 38 10.42 -2.60 2.73
C ILE A 38 11.25 -2.91 3.96
N MET A 39 10.63 -2.77 5.13
CA MET A 39 11.12 -3.25 6.42
C MET A 39 10.16 -4.32 6.93
N THR A 40 10.61 -5.15 7.88
CA THR A 40 9.79 -6.23 8.46
C THR A 40 8.50 -5.75 9.14
N ASN A 41 8.43 -4.49 9.52
CA ASN A 41 7.30 -3.86 10.21
C ASN A 41 6.76 -2.59 9.53
N GLN A 42 7.35 -2.16 8.43
CA GLN A 42 6.94 -0.95 7.72
C GLN A 42 7.25 -1.05 6.24
N ILE A 43 6.30 -0.69 5.39
CA ILE A 43 6.51 -0.53 3.96
C ILE A 43 6.20 0.91 3.59
N THR A 44 7.11 1.53 2.83
CA THR A 44 6.89 2.85 2.24
C THR A 44 6.68 2.69 0.75
N VAL A 45 5.60 3.25 0.23
CA VAL A 45 5.27 3.26 -1.20
C VAL A 45 4.98 4.68 -1.65
N GLN A 46 5.41 5.02 -2.85
CA GLN A 46 5.12 6.33 -3.43
C GLN A 46 3.81 6.24 -4.23
N ILE A 47 2.83 7.04 -3.84
CA ILE A 47 1.56 7.21 -4.55
C ILE A 47 1.66 8.50 -5.35
N SER A 48 1.54 8.42 -6.67
CA SER A 48 1.67 9.59 -7.53
C SER A 48 0.34 10.33 -7.64
N ALA A 49 0.38 11.60 -8.04
CA ALA A 49 -0.82 12.40 -8.28
C ALA A 49 -1.79 11.74 -9.28
N SER A 50 -1.26 10.96 -10.25
CA SER A 50 -2.05 10.19 -11.21
C SER A 50 -2.90 9.09 -10.56
N ASP A 51 -2.39 8.44 -9.51
CA ASP A 51 -3.05 7.33 -8.83
C ASP A 51 -4.21 7.78 -7.93
N ILE A 52 -4.21 9.08 -7.61
CA ILE A 52 -5.24 9.78 -6.84
C ILE A 52 -5.82 10.96 -7.63
N ALA A 53 -5.78 10.91 -8.96
CA ALA A 53 -6.37 11.96 -9.78
C ALA A 53 -7.91 12.00 -9.63
N THR A 54 -8.50 10.88 -9.24
CA THR A 54 -9.94 10.74 -9.00
C THR A 54 -10.22 10.58 -7.51
N ALA A 55 -11.06 11.46 -6.96
CA ALA A 55 -11.57 11.32 -5.60
C ALA A 55 -12.42 10.05 -5.47
N GLY A 56 -12.25 9.33 -4.37
CA GLY A 56 -12.89 8.03 -4.19
C GLY A 56 -12.30 7.21 -3.05
N MET A 57 -12.94 6.08 -2.77
CA MET A 57 -12.45 5.10 -1.80
C MET A 57 -11.54 4.11 -2.51
N ILE A 58 -10.26 4.13 -2.14
CA ILE A 58 -9.24 3.26 -2.71
C ILE A 58 -8.94 2.14 -1.71
N PRO A 59 -9.18 0.86 -2.05
CA PRO A 59 -8.73 -0.24 -1.22
C PRO A 59 -7.21 -0.38 -1.35
N VAL A 60 -6.53 -0.41 -0.20
CA VAL A 60 -5.08 -0.60 -0.09
C VAL A 60 -4.80 -1.85 0.72
N TYR A 61 -4.00 -2.76 0.16
CA TYR A 61 -3.55 -3.96 0.87
C TYR A 61 -2.15 -4.32 0.43
N VAL A 62 -1.43 -5.06 1.26
CA VAL A 62 -0.09 -5.55 0.94
C VAL A 62 -0.16 -7.03 0.68
N HIS A 63 0.45 -7.48 -0.41
CA HIS A 63 0.69 -8.89 -0.65
C HIS A 63 2.16 -9.21 -0.41
N SER A 64 2.44 -10.01 0.62
CA SER A 64 3.79 -10.45 0.93
C SER A 64 4.09 -11.76 0.21
N SER A 65 4.69 -11.69 -0.99
CA SER A 65 5.14 -12.88 -1.73
C SER A 65 6.52 -13.31 -1.22
N GLY A 66 6.53 -14.10 -0.15
CA GLY A 66 7.77 -14.69 0.38
C GLY A 66 7.87 -14.57 1.89
N GLY A 67 8.05 -15.71 2.54
CA GLY A 67 8.18 -15.89 3.98
C GLY A 67 8.14 -17.39 4.30
N ILE A 68 8.36 -17.78 5.56
CA ILE A 68 8.33 -19.17 6.06
C ILE A 68 7.06 -19.99 5.69
N TYR A 69 6.03 -19.35 5.15
CA TYR A 69 4.74 -19.96 4.77
C TYR A 69 4.56 -20.27 3.28
N GLY A 70 5.55 -19.97 2.43
CA GLY A 70 5.62 -20.42 1.03
C GLY A 70 4.53 -19.97 0.05
N ASN A 71 3.41 -19.38 0.51
CA ASN A 71 2.18 -19.21 -0.28
C ASN A 71 1.69 -17.76 -0.45
N GLY A 72 2.48 -16.75 -0.09
CA GLY A 72 2.11 -15.35 -0.29
C GLY A 72 0.92 -14.90 0.58
N VAL A 73 1.15 -14.07 1.60
CA VAL A 73 0.06 -13.67 2.52
C VAL A 73 -0.44 -12.27 2.19
N ASN A 74 -1.75 -12.12 2.04
CA ASN A 74 -2.37 -10.79 2.00
C ASN A 74 -2.47 -10.22 3.41
N SER A 75 -2.08 -8.96 3.57
CA SER A 75 -2.34 -8.17 4.78
C SER A 75 -3.82 -7.75 4.83
N ASN A 76 -4.18 -7.04 5.89
CA ASN A 76 -5.52 -6.44 6.00
C ASN A 76 -5.71 -5.38 4.91
N THR A 77 -6.93 -5.29 4.37
CA THR A 77 -7.31 -4.25 3.43
C THR A 77 -7.75 -3.01 4.20
N VAL A 78 -7.09 -1.90 3.93
CA VAL A 78 -7.42 -0.59 4.49
C VAL A 78 -8.02 0.27 3.38
N THR A 79 -9.18 0.84 3.64
CA THR A 79 -9.78 1.81 2.71
C THR A 79 -9.16 3.18 2.93
N PHE A 80 -8.59 3.74 1.87
CA PHE A 80 -8.04 5.08 1.82
C PHE A 80 -9.04 6.01 1.13
N THR A 81 -9.34 7.17 1.72
CA THR A 81 -10.28 8.12 1.15
C THR A 81 -9.54 9.25 0.45
N VAL A 82 -9.71 9.37 -0.86
CA VAL A 82 -9.23 10.50 -1.64
C VAL A 82 -10.35 11.54 -1.71
N ASN A 83 -10.10 12.76 -1.22
CA ASN A 83 -11.04 13.89 -1.25
C ASN A 83 -10.71 14.87 -2.39
#